data_AF-A0A4Y7QD19-F1
#
_entry.id   AF-A0A4Y7QD19-F1
#
_cell.length_a   1.000
_cell.length_b   1.000
_cell.length_c   1.000
_cell.angle_alpha   90.00
_cell.angle_beta   90.00
_cell.angle_gamma   90.00
#
_symmetry.space_group_name_H-M   'P 1'
#
loop_
_entity.id
_entity.type
_entity.pdbx_description
1 polymer ?
#
loop_
_entity_poly.entity_id
_entity_poly.type
_entity_poly.pdbx_seq_one_letter_code
_entity_poly.pdbx_strand_id
1 'polypeptide(L)'
;MMVFIPINGENMKTMTIVGTVGGQFAQSLATCLRDCRRLGELVMDVNDLARLIPLGQLLHPQVTQLSLTNCSSTALPSGNDFLATLIPNLRACFPNVNVLRWLGDVDRNLSRSNTRKGSHSSENDVDAMYVHISGIRIENRAGERLELDWLLVR
;
A
#
# COMPACT_ATOMS: atom_id res chain seq x y z
N MET A 1 -23.25 -0.39 7.60
CA MET A 1 -22.63 -0.53 6.26
C MET A 1 -23.50 -1.29 5.26
N MET A 2 -24.20 -2.36 5.68
CA MET A 2 -24.90 -3.29 4.78
C MET A 2 -26.01 -2.72 3.88
N VAL A 3 -26.59 -1.55 4.18
CA VAL A 3 -27.63 -0.95 3.31
C VAL A 3 -27.07 0.12 2.38
N PHE A 4 -25.99 0.81 2.77
CA PHE A 4 -25.49 1.97 2.04
C PHE A 4 -24.65 1.58 0.82
N ILE A 5 -23.72 0.63 1.00
CA ILE A 5 -22.79 0.21 -0.05
C ILE A 5 -23.52 -0.45 -1.23
N PRO A 6 -24.48 -1.38 -1.02
CA PRO A 6 -25.19 -1.98 -2.16
C PRO A 6 -26.00 -0.98 -2.99
N ILE A 7 -26.45 0.12 -2.37
CA ILE A 7 -27.27 1.15 -3.04
C ILE A 7 -26.40 2.21 -3.72
N ASN A 8 -25.29 2.61 -3.10
CA ASN A 8 -24.51 3.78 -3.51
C ASN A 8 -23.09 3.46 -3.98
N GLY A 9 -22.62 2.22 -3.79
CA GLY A 9 -21.24 1.80 -4.02
C GLY A 9 -20.80 2.04 -5.47
N GLU A 10 -21.68 1.80 -6.44
CA GLU A 10 -21.37 2.01 -7.85
C GLU A 10 -20.99 3.46 -8.17
N ASN A 11 -21.45 4.45 -7.39
CA ASN A 11 -21.11 5.87 -7.60
C ASN A 11 -19.96 6.36 -6.72
N MET A 12 -19.44 5.52 -5.83
CA MET A 12 -18.39 5.90 -4.90
C MET A 12 -17.04 5.99 -5.63
N LYS A 13 -16.45 7.19 -5.62
CA LYS A 13 -15.13 7.46 -6.23
C LYS A 13 -13.99 7.38 -5.23
N THR A 14 -14.25 7.73 -3.99
CA THR A 14 -13.27 7.75 -2.90
C THR A 14 -13.85 7.02 -1.70
N MET A 15 -13.06 6.15 -1.09
CA MET A 15 -13.41 5.46 0.14
C MET A 15 -12.27 5.57 1.13
N THR A 16 -12.61 5.86 2.38
CA THR A 16 -11.66 5.91 3.49
C THR A 16 -12.12 4.95 4.57
N ILE A 17 -11.25 3.99 4.91
CA ILE A 17 -11.48 2.99 5.94
C ILE A 17 -10.29 3.05 6.90
N VAL A 18 -10.43 3.79 7.99
CA VAL A 18 -9.37 3.93 8.99
C VAL A 18 -9.85 3.32 10.29
N GLY A 19 -9.07 2.38 10.81
CA GLY A 19 -9.37 1.65 12.05
C GLY A 19 -9.54 0.17 11.79
N THR A 20 -9.07 -0.65 12.74
CA THR A 20 -8.97 -2.10 12.59
C THR A 20 -10.30 -2.73 12.20
N VAL A 21 -10.37 -3.16 10.94
CA VAL A 21 -11.24 -4.25 10.55
C VAL A 21 -10.63 -5.47 11.21
N GLY A 22 -11.11 -5.81 12.42
CA GLY A 22 -10.76 -7.07 13.08
C GLY A 22 -10.86 -8.20 12.07
N GLY A 23 -10.00 -9.22 12.15
CA GLY A 23 -9.89 -10.26 11.12
C GLY A 23 -11.26 -10.85 10.73
N GLN A 24 -12.20 -10.93 11.67
CA GLN A 24 -13.58 -11.38 11.43
C GLN A 24 -14.38 -10.54 10.43
N PHE A 25 -14.02 -9.28 10.21
CA PHE A 25 -14.70 -8.34 9.32
C PHE A 25 -14.01 -8.18 7.97
N ALA A 26 -12.82 -8.76 7.78
CA ALA A 26 -12.04 -8.62 6.56
C ALA A 26 -12.82 -9.12 5.34
N GLN A 27 -13.53 -10.25 5.47
CA GLN A 27 -14.34 -10.80 4.40
C GLN A 27 -15.51 -9.87 4.03
N SER A 28 -16.24 -9.34 5.02
CA SER A 28 -17.32 -8.39 4.77
C SER A 28 -16.82 -7.11 4.11
N LEU A 29 -15.64 -6.62 4.50
CA LEU A 29 -15.03 -5.47 3.87
C LEU A 29 -14.64 -5.75 2.42
N ALA A 30 -14.00 -6.90 2.14
CA ALA A 30 -13.66 -7.30 0.78
C ALA A 30 -14.90 -7.37 -0.13
N THR A 31 -16.03 -7.88 0.39
CA THR A 31 -17.31 -7.87 -0.31
C THR A 31 -17.79 -6.44 -0.58
N CYS A 32 -17.77 -5.57 0.43
CA CYS A 32 -18.21 -4.17 0.26
C CYS A 32 -17.37 -3.41 -0.77
N LEU A 33 -16.05 -3.63 -0.77
CA LEU A 33 -15.16 -3.01 -1.74
C LEU A 33 -15.52 -3.43 -3.16
N ARG A 34 -15.83 -4.72 -3.39
CA ARG A 34 -16.24 -5.25 -4.71
C ARG A 34 -17.41 -4.52 -5.35
N ASP A 35 -18.36 -4.06 -4.54
CA ASP A 35 -19.54 -3.33 -5.01
C ASP A 35 -19.20 -1.88 -5.41
N CYS A 36 -18.04 -1.37 -5.00
CA CYS A 36 -17.55 -0.03 -5.30
C CYS A 36 -16.81 0.02 -6.63
N ARG A 37 -17.53 -0.26 -7.72
CA ARG A 37 -16.94 -0.46 -9.07
C ARG A 37 -16.27 0.78 -9.68
N ARG A 38 -16.60 2.00 -9.22
CA ARG A 38 -16.01 3.26 -9.72
C ARG A 38 -15.00 3.88 -8.75
N LEU A 39 -14.56 3.09 -7.76
CA LEU A 39 -13.61 3.55 -6.75
C LEU A 39 -12.25 3.83 -7.40
N GLY A 40 -11.86 5.10 -7.45
CA GLY A 40 -10.58 5.57 -7.95
C GLY A 40 -9.54 5.77 -6.84
N GLU A 41 -10.01 6.13 -5.65
CA GLU A 41 -9.15 6.44 -4.51
C GLU A 41 -9.56 5.61 -3.29
N LEU A 42 -8.60 4.90 -2.70
CA LEU A 42 -8.79 4.13 -1.47
C LEU A 42 -7.81 4.61 -0.42
N VAL A 43 -8.29 4.88 0.79
CA VAL A 43 -7.47 5.15 1.98
C VAL A 43 -7.73 4.06 3.00
N MET A 44 -6.68 3.40 3.50
CA MET A 44 -6.82 2.40 4.56
C MET A 44 -5.62 2.25 5.49
N ASP A 45 -5.77 1.49 6.58
CA ASP A 45 -4.63 1.10 7.42
C ASP A 45 -3.88 -0.10 6.82
N VAL A 46 -2.56 -0.12 7.01
CA VAL A 46 -1.67 -1.19 6.55
C VAL A 46 -2.08 -2.55 7.09
N ASN A 47 -2.55 -2.61 8.33
CA ASN A 47 -3.01 -3.87 8.92
C ASN A 47 -4.27 -4.40 8.25
N ASP A 48 -5.19 -3.52 7.84
CA ASP A 48 -6.39 -3.92 7.12
C ASP A 48 -6.00 -4.46 5.74
N LEU A 49 -5.11 -3.78 5.02
CA LEU A 49 -4.57 -4.27 3.75
C LEU A 49 -3.92 -5.65 3.93
N ALA A 50 -3.07 -5.83 4.94
CA ALA A 50 -2.40 -7.10 5.23
C ALA A 50 -3.38 -8.25 5.52
N ARG A 51 -4.54 -7.96 6.13
CA ARG A 51 -5.61 -8.95 6.39
C ARG A 51 -6.44 -9.26 5.15
N LEU A 52 -6.53 -8.32 4.22
CA LEU A 52 -7.33 -8.42 3.00
C LEU A 52 -6.59 -9.16 1.88
N ILE A 53 -5.28 -8.99 1.77
CA ILE A 53 -4.44 -9.64 0.74
C ILE A 53 -4.65 -11.17 0.69
N PRO A 54 -4.58 -11.93 1.80
CA PRO A 54 -4.72 -13.39 1.79
C PRO A 54 -6.08 -13.90 1.30
N LEU A 55 -7.11 -13.04 1.31
CA LEU A 55 -8.44 -13.43 0.84
C LEU A 55 -8.47 -13.62 -0.68
N GLY A 56 -7.50 -13.07 -1.43
CA GLY A 56 -7.42 -13.17 -2.90
C GLY A 56 -8.63 -12.57 -3.63
N GLN A 57 -9.46 -11.80 -2.93
CA GLN A 57 -10.78 -11.36 -3.39
C GLN A 57 -10.86 -9.87 -3.71
N LEU A 58 -9.79 -9.12 -3.47
CA LEU A 58 -9.69 -7.72 -3.86
C LEU A 58 -9.08 -7.66 -5.24
N LEU A 59 -9.92 -7.33 -6.23
CA LEU A 59 -9.46 -6.90 -7.53
C LEU A 59 -10.18 -5.58 -7.84
N HIS A 60 -9.47 -4.47 -7.67
CA HIS A 60 -9.99 -3.13 -7.85
C HIS A 60 -9.22 -2.40 -8.95
N PRO A 61 -9.50 -2.72 -10.23
CA PRO A 61 -8.76 -2.15 -11.35
C PRO A 61 -9.04 -0.66 -11.55
N GLN A 62 -10.09 -0.10 -10.96
CA GLN A 62 -10.36 1.34 -11.07
C GLN A 62 -9.55 2.18 -10.07
N VAL A 63 -9.01 1.56 -9.02
CA VAL A 63 -8.20 2.26 -8.03
C VAL A 63 -6.86 2.60 -8.67
N THR A 64 -6.57 3.90 -8.74
CA THR A 64 -5.29 4.44 -9.23
C THR A 64 -4.45 4.99 -8.10
N GLN A 65 -5.08 5.50 -7.04
CA GLN A 65 -4.42 6.01 -5.85
C GLN A 65 -4.82 5.20 -4.61
N LEU A 66 -3.83 4.62 -3.96
CA LEU A 66 -3.97 3.97 -2.65
C LEU A 66 -3.21 4.79 -1.61
N SER A 67 -3.88 5.17 -0.52
CA SER A 67 -3.24 5.79 0.63
C SER A 67 -3.20 4.82 1.81
N LEU A 68 -2.03 4.62 2.40
CA LEU A 68 -1.84 3.72 3.53
C LEU A 68 -1.47 4.50 4.79
N THR A 69 -2.25 4.30 5.84
CA THR A 69 -1.96 4.77 7.20
C THR A 69 -1.32 3.64 8.02
N ASN A 70 -0.53 4.00 9.02
CA ASN A 70 0.05 3.04 9.98
C ASN A 70 -0.28 3.49 11.41
N CYS A 71 -1.58 3.62 11.69
CA CYS A 71 -2.09 4.18 12.94
C CYS A 71 -2.65 3.12 13.88
N SER A 72 -2.89 1.90 13.38
CA SER A 72 -3.37 0.81 14.22
C SER A 72 -2.33 0.40 15.27
N SER A 73 -2.79 0.17 16.49
CA SER A 73 -1.97 -0.36 17.59
C SER A 73 -1.82 -1.88 17.53
N THR A 74 -2.50 -2.56 16.59
CA THR A 74 -2.38 -4.02 16.44
C THR A 74 -1.15 -4.34 15.61
N ALA A 75 -0.32 -5.25 16.10
CA ALA A 75 0.78 -5.80 15.32
C ALA A 75 0.28 -6.37 13.99
N LEU A 76 1.12 -6.23 12.96
CA LEU A 76 0.96 -6.96 11.70
C LEU A 76 0.77 -8.46 11.95
N PRO A 77 -0.02 -9.15 11.11
CA PRO A 77 -0.06 -10.61 11.13
C PRO A 77 1.36 -11.20 11.05
N SER A 78 1.71 -12.10 11.98
CA SER A 78 3.05 -12.68 12.10
C SER A 78 3.52 -13.37 10.82
N GLY A 79 4.78 -13.16 10.44
CA GLY A 79 5.40 -13.81 9.27
C GLY A 79 5.36 -12.99 7.97
N ASN A 80 4.81 -11.78 8.00
CA ASN A 80 4.82 -10.89 6.84
C ASN A 80 6.07 -10.02 6.83
N ASP A 81 6.96 -10.28 5.87
CA ASP A 81 7.89 -9.28 5.35
C ASP A 81 7.08 -8.32 4.46
N PHE A 82 6.19 -7.55 5.10
CA PHE A 82 5.12 -6.81 4.44
C PHE A 82 5.68 -5.87 3.37
N LEU A 83 6.76 -5.16 3.68
CA LEU A 83 7.42 -4.27 2.73
C LEU A 83 8.01 -5.01 1.53
N ALA A 84 8.63 -6.17 1.74
CA ALA A 84 9.21 -6.98 0.67
C ALA A 84 8.13 -7.51 -0.30
N THR A 85 6.92 -7.75 0.19
CA THR A 85 5.79 -8.27 -0.61
C THR A 85 4.78 -7.19 -1.01
N LEU A 86 4.95 -5.95 -0.56
CA LEU A 86 3.97 -4.87 -0.74
C LEU A 86 3.66 -4.62 -2.20
N ILE A 87 4.68 -4.33 -3.02
CA ILE A 87 4.48 -3.97 -4.42
C ILE A 87 3.84 -5.11 -5.23
N PRO A 88 4.31 -6.38 -5.13
CA PRO A 88 3.63 -7.52 -5.75
C PRO A 88 2.15 -7.65 -5.33
N ASN A 89 1.87 -7.53 -4.03
CA ASN A 89 0.51 -7.63 -3.50
C ASN A 89 -0.39 -6.49 -4.00
N LEU A 90 0.13 -5.26 -4.05
CA LEU A 90 -0.60 -4.13 -4.62
C LEU A 90 -0.93 -4.34 -6.08
N ARG A 91 -0.02 -4.90 -6.88
CA ARG A 91 -0.28 -5.20 -8.29
C ARG A 91 -1.33 -6.29 -8.46
N ALA A 92 -1.31 -7.31 -7.61
CA ALA A 92 -2.32 -8.37 -7.64
C ALA A 92 -3.72 -7.83 -7.29
N CYS A 93 -3.82 -6.95 -6.29
CA CYS A 93 -5.11 -6.45 -5.81
C CYS A 93 -5.62 -5.19 -6.54
N PHE A 94 -4.71 -4.35 -7.00
CA PHE A 94 -4.97 -3.03 -7.57
C PHE A 94 -4.08 -2.81 -8.80
N PRO A 95 -4.35 -3.52 -9.91
CA PRO A 95 -3.42 -3.58 -11.04
C PRO A 95 -3.07 -2.22 -11.65
N ASN A 96 -4.00 -1.26 -11.59
CA ASN A 96 -3.85 0.08 -12.16
C ASN A 96 -3.39 1.14 -11.14
N VAL A 97 -3.04 0.75 -9.91
CA VAL A 97 -2.43 1.69 -8.97
C VAL A 97 -1.14 2.22 -9.55
N ASN A 98 -1.03 3.55 -9.55
CA ASN A 98 0.14 4.29 -9.98
C ASN A 98 0.69 5.20 -8.87
N VAL A 99 -0.09 5.46 -7.82
CA VAL A 99 0.33 6.25 -6.65
C VAL A 99 0.02 5.47 -5.38
N LEU A 100 1.08 5.22 -4.59
CA LEU A 100 0.99 4.78 -3.21
C LEU A 100 1.33 5.97 -2.31
N ARG A 101 0.33 6.56 -1.66
CA ARG A 101 0.55 7.64 -0.70
C ARG A 101 0.74 7.05 0.69
N TRP A 102 1.94 7.17 1.23
CA TRP A 102 2.24 6.77 2.59
C TRP A 102 1.89 7.91 3.56
N LEU A 103 1.03 7.59 4.53
CA LEU A 103 0.57 8.50 5.58
C LEU A 103 1.09 8.11 6.97
N GLY A 104 1.90 7.05 7.05
CA GLY A 104 2.57 6.62 8.28
C GLY A 104 3.93 7.29 8.47
N ASP A 105 4.65 6.83 9.49
CA ASP A 105 6.00 7.31 9.79
C ASP A 105 7.02 6.85 8.73
N VAL A 106 8.08 7.64 8.58
CA VAL A 106 9.14 7.44 7.58
C VAL A 106 10.50 7.62 8.25
N ASP A 107 11.45 6.73 7.98
CA ASP A 107 12.87 6.90 8.36
C ASP A 107 13.76 6.97 7.11
N ARG A 108 14.17 8.20 6.77
CA ARG A 108 15.07 8.46 5.64
C ARG A 108 16.54 8.10 5.93
N ASN A 109 16.88 7.71 7.16
CA ASN A 109 18.25 7.36 7.54
C ASN A 109 18.57 5.88 7.35
N LEU A 110 17.57 5.02 7.12
CA LEU A 110 17.76 3.58 6.90
C LEU A 110 18.75 3.31 5.76
N SER A 111 18.63 3.99 4.63
CA SER A 111 19.53 3.83 3.48
C SER A 111 20.96 4.33 3.71
N ARG A 112 21.21 5.17 4.73
CA ARG A 112 22.55 5.71 5.06
C ARG A 112 23.41 4.73 5.87
N SER A 113 22.82 3.69 6.43
CA SER A 113 23.51 2.71 7.27
C SER A 113 24.42 1.75 6.49
N ASN A 114 24.28 1.68 5.15
CA ASN A 114 25.12 0.82 4.30
C ASN A 114 26.33 1.51 3.65
N THR A 115 26.56 2.80 3.92
CA THR A 115 27.69 3.55 3.32
C THR A 115 28.69 4.03 4.36
N ARG A 116 29.30 3.10 5.09
CA ARG A 116 30.60 3.33 5.74
C ARG A 116 31.44 2.07 5.87
N LYS A 117 31.70 1.39 4.75
CA LYS A 117 32.88 0.54 4.60
C LYS A 117 33.44 0.78 3.20
N GLY A 118 34.61 1.41 3.17
CA GLY A 118 35.24 1.85 1.93
C GLY A 118 35.63 0.70 1.03
N SER A 119 35.45 0.91 -0.27
CA SER A 119 36.37 0.47 -1.30
C SER A 119 36.15 1.35 -2.53
N HIS A 120 37.18 2.10 -2.91
CA HIS A 120 37.28 2.70 -4.23
C HIS A 120 37.24 1.60 -5.30
N SER A 121 36.27 1.63 -6.21
CA SER A 121 36.43 1.07 -7.56
C SER A 121 35.31 1.52 -8.49
N SER A 122 35.74 2.26 -9.52
CA SER A 122 35.17 2.47 -10.86
C SER A 122 33.69 2.82 -11.03
N GLU A 123 33.52 4.05 -11.50
CA GLU A 123 32.47 4.56 -12.36
C GLU A 123 31.97 3.58 -13.45
N ASN A 124 30.69 3.76 -13.78
CA ASN A 124 29.92 3.26 -14.92
C ASN A 124 29.23 1.89 -14.76
N ASP A 125 27.92 1.89 -15.06
CA ASP A 125 27.03 0.75 -15.30
C ASP A 125 26.37 0.03 -14.12
N VAL A 126 25.75 0.77 -13.19
CA VAL A 126 24.70 0.18 -12.33
C VAL A 126 23.38 0.97 -12.33
N ASP A 127 23.33 2.11 -13.02
CA ASP A 127 22.19 3.05 -12.94
C ASP A 127 21.02 2.71 -13.91
N ALA A 128 21.18 1.68 -14.75
CA ALA A 128 20.20 1.32 -15.78
C ALA A 128 19.35 0.07 -15.45
N MET A 129 19.64 -0.66 -14.37
CA MET A 129 18.99 -1.97 -14.11
C MET A 129 17.92 -1.95 -13.01
N TYR A 130 17.73 -0.83 -12.32
CA TYR A 130 16.69 -0.67 -11.27
C TYR A 130 15.50 0.23 -11.65
N VAL A 131 15.51 0.85 -12.83
CA VAL A 131 14.57 1.93 -13.18
C VAL A 131 13.23 1.46 -13.79
N HIS A 132 12.99 0.14 -13.92
CA HIS A 132 11.81 -0.36 -14.64
C HIS A 132 11.03 -1.52 -14.02
N ILE A 133 10.97 -1.64 -12.69
CA ILE A 133 10.18 -2.72 -12.04
C ILE A 133 8.95 -2.23 -11.26
N SER A 134 8.82 -0.95 -10.91
CA SER A 134 7.67 -0.52 -10.10
C SER A 134 7.09 0.80 -10.58
N GLY A 135 6.21 0.77 -11.59
CA GLY A 135 5.45 1.95 -12.04
C GLY A 135 4.48 2.55 -11.00
N ILE A 136 4.65 2.25 -9.70
CA ILE A 136 3.91 2.85 -8.59
C ILE A 136 4.83 3.91 -7.96
N ARG A 137 4.43 5.18 -8.04
CA ARG A 137 5.10 6.26 -7.32
C ARG A 137 4.71 6.21 -5.85
N ILE A 138 5.70 6.10 -4.96
CA ILE A 138 5.48 6.20 -3.52
C ILE A 138 5.68 7.66 -3.11
N GLU A 139 4.72 8.25 -2.40
CA GLU A 139 4.76 9.65 -2.00
C GLU A 139 4.24 9.89 -0.58
N ASN A 140 4.64 10.99 0.07
CA ASN A 140 4.06 11.42 1.34
C ASN A 140 2.79 12.26 1.13
N ARG A 141 2.21 12.77 2.23
CA ARG A 141 1.02 13.64 2.19
C ARG A 141 1.21 14.90 1.31
N ALA A 142 2.42 15.44 1.24
CA ALA A 142 2.74 16.62 0.44
C ALA A 142 3.02 16.30 -1.04
N GLY A 143 2.97 15.02 -1.43
CA GLY A 143 3.33 14.58 -2.78
C GLY A 143 4.83 14.47 -3.02
N GLU A 144 5.66 14.59 -1.97
CA GLU A 144 7.10 14.33 -2.08
C GLU A 144 7.33 12.84 -2.28
N ARG A 145 8.21 12.50 -3.23
CA ARG A 145 8.60 11.12 -3.49
C ARG A 145 9.28 10.49 -2.28
N LEU A 146 8.93 9.24 -2.00
CA LEU A 146 9.53 8.38 -0.98
C LEU A 146 10.12 7.12 -1.62
N GLU A 147 11.08 6.53 -0.94
CA GLU A 147 11.59 5.18 -1.25
C GLU A 147 10.92 4.14 -0.35
N LEU A 148 10.81 2.91 -0.85
CA LEU A 148 10.09 1.82 -0.16
C LEU A 148 10.77 1.42 1.15
N ASP A 149 12.10 1.47 1.22
CA ASP A 149 12.89 1.14 2.41
C ASP A 149 12.80 2.20 3.51
N TRP A 150 12.23 3.38 3.21
CA TRP A 150 12.01 4.43 4.21
C TRP A 150 10.71 4.23 5.00
N LEU A 151 9.80 3.37 4.55
CA LEU A 151 8.48 3.23 5.16
C LEU A 151 8.57 2.45 6.47
N LEU A 152 8.12 3.04 7.58
CA LEU A 152 8.10 2.37 8.87
C LEU A 152 6.75 1.70 9.11
N VAL A 153 6.74 0.37 9.18
CA VAL A 153 5.54 -0.42 9.52
C VAL A 153 5.62 -0.89 10.97
N ARG A 154 4.52 -0.80 11.71
CA ARG A 154 4.45 -1.14 13.14
C ARG A 154 3.57 -2.36 13.36
#